data_AF-A0A813G0H0-F1
#
_entry.id   AF-A0A813G0H0-F1
#
_cell.length_a   1.000
_cell.length_b   1.000
_cell.length_c   1.000
_cell.angle_alpha   90.00
_cell.angle_beta   90.00
_cell.angle_gamma   90.00
#
_symmetry.space_group_name_H-M   'P 1'
#
loop_
_entity.id
_entity.type
_entity.pdbx_description
1 polymer ?
#
loop_
_entity_poly.entity_id
_entity_poly.type
_entity_poly.pdbx_seq_one_letter_code
_entity_poly.pdbx_strand_id
1 'polypeptide(L)'
;AASKDRAWTLMLMELVAVPAGEGAHEGGAAFVHACRTLELLVRGDEELAKALHQQRLLAAVGQRLLAGTTGGERDLRTGKAPEELPGTSWQPFANAAVVLIDALVSEKDPDRFSIANPELFRPVWMRYHRPEPVVDGCIAALERSLFREGSAMVASQLHVAGLRALTQLARLSKDQAERILLSNGPSIGVEVMRLAGYHEEATSVSLVFLVQISGGAFAHNRLKAAGADVAAKEAATRFPRSQAVQDTAAKVVAACSDLKVTGRA
;
A
#
# COMPACT_ATOMS: atom_id res chain seq x y z
N ALA A 1 32.54 -10.11 -11.93
CA ALA A 1 31.30 -10.53 -11.25
C ALA A 1 30.21 -9.48 -11.41
N ALA A 2 30.42 -8.23 -10.97
CA ALA A 2 29.43 -7.14 -10.97
C ALA A 2 28.73 -6.78 -12.31
N SER A 3 29.23 -7.19 -13.49
CA SER A 3 28.56 -6.89 -14.77
C SER A 3 27.51 -7.93 -15.18
N LYS A 4 27.68 -9.20 -14.78
CA LYS A 4 26.68 -10.26 -15.04
C LYS A 4 25.46 -10.12 -14.12
N ASP A 5 25.69 -9.61 -12.91
CA ASP A 5 24.63 -9.36 -11.93
C ASP A 5 23.70 -8.21 -12.34
N ARG A 6 24.10 -7.34 -13.27
CA ARG A 6 23.24 -6.26 -13.78
C ARG A 6 22.34 -6.69 -14.94
N ALA A 7 22.74 -7.70 -15.72
CA ALA A 7 22.02 -8.07 -16.93
C ALA A 7 20.64 -8.68 -16.64
N TRP A 8 20.54 -9.56 -15.63
CA TRP A 8 19.26 -10.15 -15.25
C TRP A 8 18.31 -9.11 -14.60
N THR A 9 18.86 -8.16 -13.83
CA THR A 9 18.06 -7.10 -13.22
C THR A 9 17.43 -6.23 -14.31
N LEU A 10 18.21 -5.84 -15.33
CA LEU A 10 17.69 -5.07 -16.47
C LEU A 10 16.59 -5.85 -17.21
N MET A 11 16.78 -7.14 -17.44
CA MET A 11 15.75 -7.98 -18.09
C MET A 11 14.44 -8.04 -17.29
N LEU A 12 14.51 -8.23 -15.96
CA LEU A 12 13.32 -8.22 -15.10
C LEU A 12 12.67 -6.84 -15.05
N MET A 13 13.47 -5.78 -15.07
CA MET A 13 12.98 -4.41 -15.13
C MET A 13 12.26 -4.11 -16.43
N GLU A 14 12.79 -4.57 -17.58
CA GLU A 14 12.12 -4.45 -18.87
C GLU A 14 10.74 -5.13 -18.83
N LEU A 15 10.66 -6.35 -18.28
CA LEU A 15 9.39 -7.08 -18.15
C LEU A 15 8.35 -6.33 -17.31
N VAL A 16 8.78 -5.62 -16.27
CA VAL A 16 7.91 -4.82 -15.40
C VAL A 16 7.55 -3.48 -16.06
N ALA A 17 8.50 -2.86 -16.75
CA ALA A 17 8.38 -1.52 -17.35
C ALA A 17 7.62 -1.50 -18.68
N VAL A 18 7.33 -2.65 -19.31
CA VAL A 18 6.45 -2.68 -20.48
C VAL A 18 5.13 -1.99 -20.12
N PRO A 19 4.73 -0.92 -20.85
CA PRO A 19 3.47 -0.24 -20.60
C PRO A 19 2.32 -1.22 -20.71
N ALA A 20 1.32 -1.08 -19.85
CA ALA A 20 0.06 -1.78 -20.00
C ALA A 20 -0.71 -1.19 -21.20
N GLY A 21 -0.29 -1.52 -22.42
CA GLY A 21 -1.07 -1.29 -23.65
C GLY A 21 -2.21 -2.31 -23.78
N GLU A 22 -2.88 -2.31 -24.94
CA GLU A 22 -4.00 -3.22 -25.29
C GLU A 22 -3.71 -4.73 -25.13
N GLY A 23 -2.45 -5.11 -24.88
CA GLY A 23 -2.00 -6.48 -24.57
C GLY A 23 -1.77 -6.80 -23.09
N ALA A 24 -2.31 -6.02 -22.13
CA ALA A 24 -2.12 -6.27 -20.69
C ALA A 24 -2.52 -7.70 -20.25
N HIS A 25 -3.38 -8.38 -21.02
CA HIS A 25 -3.80 -9.76 -20.82
C HIS A 25 -2.73 -10.81 -21.17
N GLU A 26 -1.90 -10.57 -22.19
CA GLU A 26 -0.93 -11.55 -22.70
C GLU A 26 0.37 -11.57 -21.88
N GLY A 27 0.70 -10.46 -21.20
CA GLY A 27 1.89 -10.33 -20.36
C GLY A 27 1.71 -10.66 -18.87
N GLY A 28 0.52 -11.09 -18.44
CA GLY A 28 0.17 -11.22 -17.02
C GLY A 28 1.05 -12.21 -16.25
N ALA A 29 1.31 -13.39 -16.81
CA ALA A 29 2.11 -14.42 -16.14
C ALA A 29 3.60 -14.00 -16.01
N ALA A 30 4.19 -13.47 -17.08
CA ALA A 30 5.58 -13.00 -17.06
C ALA A 30 5.78 -11.88 -16.03
N PHE A 31 4.85 -10.93 -15.96
CA PHE A 31 4.86 -9.89 -14.94
C PHE A 31 4.74 -10.45 -13.52
N VAL A 32 3.80 -11.37 -13.27
CA VAL A 32 3.65 -12.04 -11.97
C VAL A 32 4.94 -12.74 -11.55
N HIS A 33 5.57 -13.48 -12.46
CA HIS A 33 6.84 -14.17 -12.19
C HIS A 33 7.98 -13.19 -11.94
N ALA A 34 8.07 -12.11 -12.73
CA ALA A 34 9.07 -11.06 -12.52
C ALA A 34 8.90 -10.39 -11.15
N CYS A 35 7.67 -10.03 -10.77
CA CYS A 35 7.39 -9.42 -9.48
C CYS A 35 7.76 -10.33 -8.31
N ARG A 36 7.38 -11.61 -8.36
CA ARG A 36 7.73 -12.59 -7.31
C ARG A 36 9.23 -12.81 -7.22
N THR A 37 9.92 -12.90 -8.36
CA THR A 37 11.38 -13.08 -8.38
C THR A 37 12.08 -11.87 -7.78
N LEU A 38 11.68 -10.66 -8.18
CA LEU A 38 12.23 -9.42 -7.62
C LEU A 38 11.95 -9.29 -6.13
N GLU A 39 10.75 -9.65 -5.67
CA GLU A 39 10.42 -9.60 -4.25
C GLU A 39 11.33 -10.50 -3.41
N LEU A 40 11.54 -11.75 -3.84
CA LEU A 40 12.44 -12.68 -3.15
C LEU A 40 13.88 -12.18 -3.10
N LEU A 41 14.33 -11.46 -4.13
CA LEU A 41 15.70 -10.94 -4.21
C LEU A 41 15.88 -9.65 -3.40
N VAL A 42 14.87 -8.80 -3.36
CA VAL A 42 14.92 -7.50 -2.67
C VAL A 42 14.83 -7.66 -1.16
N ARG A 43 14.08 -8.65 -0.68
CA ARG A 43 13.82 -8.81 0.75
C ARG A 43 15.12 -9.09 1.52
N GLY A 44 15.52 -8.14 2.37
CA GLY A 44 16.77 -8.18 3.13
C GLY A 44 18.02 -7.70 2.37
N ASP A 45 17.89 -7.21 1.13
CA ASP A 45 18.98 -6.61 0.35
C ASP A 45 18.73 -5.11 0.13
N GLU A 46 19.16 -4.31 1.11
CA GLU A 46 19.00 -2.85 1.13
C GLU A 46 19.67 -2.17 -0.10
N GLU A 47 20.79 -2.72 -0.61
CA GLU A 47 21.52 -2.18 -1.75
C GLU A 47 20.82 -2.47 -3.09
N LEU A 48 20.31 -3.69 -3.26
CA LEU A 48 19.50 -4.03 -4.43
C LEU A 48 18.21 -3.20 -4.45
N ALA A 49 17.51 -3.07 -3.31
CA ALA A 49 16.33 -2.24 -3.20
C ALA A 49 16.61 -0.80 -3.65
N LYS A 50 17.71 -0.21 -3.15
CA LYS A 50 18.19 1.12 -3.55
C LYS A 50 18.47 1.21 -5.05
N ALA A 51 19.15 0.23 -5.64
CA ALA A 51 19.44 0.20 -7.07
C ALA A 51 18.15 0.15 -7.91
N LEU A 52 17.18 -0.67 -7.53
CA LEU A 52 15.89 -0.77 -8.22
C LEU A 52 15.08 0.53 -8.11
N HIS A 53 15.13 1.21 -6.96
CA HIS A 53 14.51 2.52 -6.78
C HIS A 53 15.11 3.59 -7.68
N GLN A 54 16.45 3.61 -7.83
CA GLN A 54 17.14 4.51 -8.77
C GLN A 54 16.70 4.28 -10.22
N GLN A 55 16.36 3.03 -10.55
CA GLN A 55 15.85 2.64 -11.86
C GLN A 55 14.32 2.78 -11.99
N ARG A 56 13.66 3.47 -11.04
CA ARG A 56 12.23 3.80 -11.09
C ARG A 56 11.29 2.60 -11.03
N LEU A 57 11.76 1.43 -10.58
CA LEU A 57 10.96 0.19 -10.58
C LEU A 57 9.64 0.37 -9.82
N LEU A 58 9.67 1.01 -8.65
CA LEU A 58 8.48 1.24 -7.83
C LEU A 58 7.37 1.97 -8.61
N ALA A 59 7.73 3.02 -9.36
CA ALA A 59 6.78 3.77 -10.17
C ALA A 59 6.22 2.94 -11.33
N ALA A 60 7.07 2.15 -12.00
CA ALA A 60 6.65 1.27 -13.09
C ALA A 60 5.66 0.19 -12.60
N VAL A 61 5.94 -0.46 -11.47
CA VAL A 61 5.02 -1.43 -10.86
C VAL A 61 3.71 -0.76 -10.46
N GLY A 62 3.77 0.43 -9.85
CA GLY A 62 2.57 1.17 -9.46
C GLY A 62 1.69 1.56 -10.65
N GLN A 63 2.27 2.08 -11.73
CA GLN A 63 1.54 2.41 -12.96
C GLN A 63 0.91 1.16 -13.59
N ARG A 64 1.65 0.06 -13.62
CA ARG A 64 1.15 -1.20 -14.19
C ARG A 64 0.05 -1.81 -13.33
N LEU A 65 0.18 -1.76 -12.01
CA LEU A 65 -0.88 -2.16 -11.07
C LEU A 65 -2.13 -1.32 -11.27
N LEU A 66 -1.98 0.01 -11.34
CA LEU A 66 -3.08 0.94 -11.57
C LEU A 66 -3.78 0.60 -12.90
N ALA A 67 -3.02 0.52 -14.00
CA ALA A 67 -3.56 0.20 -15.31
C ALA A 67 -4.22 -1.18 -15.37
N GLY A 68 -3.59 -2.21 -14.81
CA GLY A 68 -4.14 -3.56 -14.72
C GLY A 68 -5.32 -3.70 -13.78
N THR A 69 -5.61 -2.70 -12.94
CA THR A 69 -6.76 -2.72 -12.03
C THR A 69 -7.90 -1.83 -12.53
N THR A 70 -7.60 -0.70 -13.18
CA THR A 70 -8.56 0.32 -13.57
C THR A 70 -8.58 0.64 -15.06
N GLY A 71 -7.88 -0.11 -15.91
CA GLY A 71 -7.80 0.18 -17.35
C GLY A 71 -6.98 1.44 -17.70
N GLY A 72 -6.22 1.99 -16.75
CA GLY A 72 -5.30 3.11 -16.99
C GLY A 72 -5.86 4.49 -16.61
N GLU A 73 -7.17 4.62 -16.46
CA GLU A 73 -7.81 5.84 -16.00
C GLU A 73 -8.40 5.62 -14.60
N ARG A 74 -7.97 6.41 -13.62
CA ARG A 74 -8.61 6.46 -12.31
C ARG A 74 -8.94 7.89 -11.98
N ASP A 75 -10.23 8.21 -12.00
CA ASP A 75 -10.70 9.43 -11.37
C ASP A 75 -10.90 9.17 -9.87
N LEU A 76 -9.90 9.60 -9.08
CA LEU A 76 -9.93 9.53 -7.62
C LEU A 76 -11.10 10.30 -7.00
N ARG A 77 -11.71 11.25 -7.72
CA ARG A 77 -12.84 12.03 -7.22
C ARG A 77 -14.16 11.28 -7.34
N THR A 78 -14.36 10.54 -8.43
CA THR A 78 -15.61 9.82 -8.67
C THR A 78 -15.56 8.37 -8.20
N GLY A 79 -14.36 7.80 -8.02
CA GLY A 79 -14.19 6.40 -7.60
C GLY A 79 -14.77 5.39 -8.60
N LYS A 80 -15.21 5.85 -9.77
CA LYS A 80 -15.71 4.99 -10.84
C LYS A 80 -14.53 4.26 -11.48
N ALA A 81 -14.60 2.93 -11.46
CA ALA A 81 -13.73 2.10 -12.28
C ALA A 81 -14.37 1.85 -13.66
N PRO A 82 -13.58 1.40 -14.64
CA PRO A 82 -14.13 0.90 -15.89
C PRO A 82 -15.18 -0.19 -15.64
N GLU A 83 -16.22 -0.16 -16.46
CA GLU A 83 -17.31 -1.15 -16.42
C GLU A 83 -16.83 -2.54 -16.84
N GLU A 84 -15.83 -2.60 -17.73
CA GLU A 84 -15.17 -3.84 -18.12
C GLU A 84 -13.84 -3.98 -17.39
N LEU A 85 -13.81 -4.87 -16.42
CA LEU A 85 -12.61 -5.16 -15.67
C LEU A 85 -11.75 -6.17 -16.45
N PRO A 86 -10.41 -6.00 -16.43
CA PRO A 86 -9.53 -6.99 -17.02
C PRO A 86 -9.79 -8.37 -16.41
N GLY A 87 -9.75 -9.40 -17.25
CA GLY A 87 -10.28 -10.76 -17.04
C GLY A 87 -9.82 -11.51 -15.77
N THR A 88 -10.10 -12.81 -15.75
CA THR A 88 -10.05 -13.68 -14.54
C THR A 88 -8.69 -13.79 -13.84
N SER A 89 -7.60 -13.27 -14.42
CA SER A 89 -6.23 -13.34 -13.89
C SER A 89 -5.77 -12.09 -13.10
N TRP A 90 -6.65 -11.13 -12.83
CA TRP A 90 -6.26 -9.87 -12.18
C TRP A 90 -5.74 -10.04 -10.74
N GLN A 91 -6.31 -10.96 -9.94
CA GLN A 91 -5.98 -11.06 -8.51
C GLN A 91 -4.55 -11.57 -8.27
N PRO A 92 -4.06 -12.64 -8.95
CA PRO A 92 -2.65 -13.02 -8.89
C PRO A 92 -1.70 -11.90 -9.35
N PHE A 93 -2.10 -11.14 -10.37
CA PHE A 93 -1.38 -9.97 -10.87
C PHE A 93 -1.26 -8.87 -9.81
N ALA A 94 -2.39 -8.46 -9.22
CA ALA A 94 -2.42 -7.45 -8.18
C ALA A 94 -1.64 -7.88 -6.93
N ASN A 95 -1.80 -9.14 -6.51
CA ASN A 95 -1.07 -9.69 -5.37
C ASN A 95 0.45 -9.63 -5.60
N ALA A 96 0.93 -10.08 -6.76
CA ALA A 96 2.36 -10.06 -7.06
C ALA A 96 2.93 -8.63 -7.09
N ALA A 97 2.21 -7.68 -7.70
CA ALA A 97 2.62 -6.28 -7.75
C ALA A 97 2.68 -5.66 -6.35
N VAL A 98 1.60 -5.82 -5.56
CA VAL A 98 1.50 -5.22 -4.21
C VAL A 98 2.53 -5.82 -3.26
N VAL A 99 2.80 -7.13 -3.34
CA VAL A 99 3.83 -7.78 -2.53
C VAL A 99 5.23 -7.27 -2.87
N LEU A 100 5.54 -7.06 -4.17
CA LEU A 100 6.78 -6.41 -4.57
C LEU A 100 6.86 -4.95 -4.08
N ILE A 101 5.76 -4.19 -4.19
CA ILE A 101 5.69 -2.82 -3.68
C ILE A 101 5.97 -2.81 -2.17
N ASP A 102 5.32 -3.68 -1.39
CA ASP A 102 5.53 -3.81 0.05
C ASP A 102 6.99 -4.07 0.39
N ALA A 103 7.63 -5.02 -0.29
CA ALA A 103 9.06 -5.29 -0.13
C ALA A 103 9.90 -4.03 -0.42
N LEU A 104 9.70 -3.40 -1.59
CA LEU A 104 10.46 -2.23 -2.01
C LEU A 104 10.33 -1.03 -1.04
N VAL A 105 9.14 -0.80 -0.45
CA VAL A 105 8.93 0.33 0.47
C VAL A 105 9.25 0.02 1.92
N SER A 106 9.28 -1.27 2.29
CA SER A 106 9.65 -1.74 3.62
C SER A 106 11.17 -1.85 3.79
N GLU A 107 11.90 -2.08 2.70
CA GLU A 107 13.35 -2.11 2.76
C GLU A 107 13.93 -0.78 3.23
N LYS A 108 14.87 -0.93 4.14
CA LYS A 108 15.40 0.12 4.97
C LYS A 108 16.54 0.75 4.16
N ASP A 109 16.48 2.05 3.89
CA ASP A 109 17.50 2.70 3.03
C ASP A 109 18.86 2.74 3.75
N PRO A 110 19.94 2.23 3.12
CA PRO A 110 21.25 2.18 3.76
C PRO A 110 21.80 3.58 4.05
N ASP A 111 21.38 4.59 3.28
CA ASP A 111 21.80 5.98 3.47
C ASP A 111 21.25 6.59 4.76
N ARG A 112 20.28 5.94 5.44
CA ARG A 112 19.72 6.44 6.71
C ARG A 112 20.77 6.64 7.80
N PHE A 113 21.85 5.87 7.77
CA PHE A 113 22.94 5.96 8.74
C PHE A 113 23.94 7.08 8.42
N SER A 114 23.89 7.63 7.20
CA SER A 114 24.81 8.69 6.76
C SER A 114 24.34 10.10 7.16
N ILE A 115 23.10 10.26 7.63
CA ILE A 115 22.51 11.57 7.92
C ILE A 115 22.54 11.84 9.43
N ALA A 116 23.12 12.99 9.82
CA ALA A 116 23.21 13.41 11.22
C ALA A 116 21.84 13.68 11.89
N ASN A 117 20.84 14.07 11.11
CA ASN A 117 19.46 14.24 11.57
C ASN A 117 18.51 13.23 10.88
N PRO A 118 18.02 12.20 11.59
CA PRO A 118 17.07 11.22 11.07
C PRO A 118 15.75 11.81 10.56
N GLU A 119 15.32 12.98 11.07
CA GLU A 119 14.07 13.61 10.64
C GLU A 119 14.16 14.22 9.23
N LEU A 120 15.38 14.53 8.78
CA LEU A 120 15.62 15.03 7.43
C LEU A 120 15.80 13.90 6.41
N PHE A 121 15.86 12.65 6.88
CA PHE A 121 16.07 11.51 6.02
C PHE A 121 14.87 11.31 5.08
N ARG A 122 15.15 11.45 3.78
CA ARG A 122 14.21 11.10 2.71
C ARG A 122 14.71 9.83 2.03
N PRO A 123 13.94 8.72 2.07
CA PRO A 123 14.27 7.53 1.33
C PRO A 123 14.49 7.79 -0.15
N VAL A 124 15.43 7.02 -0.73
CA VAL A 124 15.83 7.05 -2.15
C VAL A 124 14.62 7.12 -3.07
N TRP A 125 13.58 6.31 -2.83
CA TRP A 125 12.39 6.28 -3.68
C TRP A 125 11.60 7.61 -3.71
N MET A 126 11.66 8.43 -2.67
CA MET A 126 11.04 9.77 -2.67
C MET A 126 11.82 10.80 -3.47
N ARG A 127 13.12 10.58 -3.71
CA ARG A 127 13.99 11.57 -4.38
C ARG A 127 13.78 11.58 -5.88
N TYR A 128 13.48 10.41 -6.45
CA TYR A 128 13.45 10.24 -7.90
C TYR A 128 12.04 10.36 -8.48
N HIS A 129 11.00 9.92 -7.76
CA HIS A 129 9.64 9.84 -8.31
C HIS A 129 8.53 10.27 -7.34
N ARG A 130 7.42 10.69 -7.95
CA ARG A 130 6.15 10.86 -7.24
C ARG A 130 5.51 9.47 -7.07
N PRO A 131 5.31 8.98 -5.84
CA PRO A 131 4.72 7.66 -5.59
C PRO A 131 3.20 7.63 -5.80
N GLU A 132 2.63 8.64 -6.48
CA GLU A 132 1.19 8.76 -6.72
C GLU A 132 0.58 7.54 -7.40
N PRO A 133 1.16 6.99 -8.49
CA PRO A 133 0.60 5.80 -9.14
C PRO A 133 0.66 4.56 -8.24
N VAL A 134 1.60 4.51 -7.29
CA VAL A 134 1.77 3.40 -6.35
C VAL A 134 0.64 3.39 -5.34
N VAL A 135 0.37 4.55 -4.73
CA VAL A 135 -0.76 4.73 -3.81
C VAL A 135 -2.07 4.45 -4.53
N ASP A 136 -2.27 5.04 -5.70
CA ASP A 136 -3.52 4.88 -6.44
C ASP A 136 -3.72 3.43 -6.92
N GLY A 137 -2.65 2.76 -7.36
CA GLY A 137 -2.70 1.35 -7.76
C GLY A 137 -3.03 0.43 -6.58
N CYS A 138 -2.38 0.62 -5.43
CA CYS A 138 -2.64 -0.17 -4.23
C CYS A 138 -4.08 0.01 -3.74
N ILE A 139 -4.56 1.25 -3.65
CA ILE A 139 -5.92 1.55 -3.20
C ILE A 139 -6.94 0.96 -4.18
N ALA A 140 -6.73 1.10 -5.49
CA ALA A 140 -7.63 0.51 -6.49
C ALA A 140 -7.69 -1.02 -6.37
N ALA A 141 -6.54 -1.67 -6.17
CA ALA A 141 -6.46 -3.13 -6.03
C ALA A 141 -7.20 -3.63 -4.78
N LEU A 142 -7.00 -2.93 -3.65
CA LEU A 142 -7.69 -3.22 -2.40
C LEU A 142 -9.20 -2.95 -2.51
N GLU A 143 -9.61 -1.85 -3.14
CA GLU A 143 -11.02 -1.53 -3.36
C GLU A 143 -11.73 -2.58 -4.21
N ARG A 144 -11.08 -3.01 -5.30
CA ARG A 144 -11.63 -4.06 -6.18
C ARG A 144 -11.80 -5.37 -5.41
N SER A 145 -10.78 -5.76 -4.64
CA SER A 145 -10.78 -6.98 -3.83
C SER A 145 -11.86 -6.98 -2.75
N LEU A 146 -11.99 -5.88 -2.00
CA LEU A 146 -12.85 -5.79 -0.82
C LEU A 146 -14.30 -5.45 -1.15
N PHE A 147 -14.53 -4.47 -2.03
CA PHE A 147 -15.87 -3.88 -2.20
C PHE A 147 -16.59 -4.31 -3.47
N ARG A 148 -15.88 -4.81 -4.49
CA ARG A 148 -16.50 -5.10 -5.79
C ARG A 148 -16.64 -6.59 -6.06
N GLU A 149 -15.56 -7.33 -5.89
CA GLU A 149 -15.60 -8.77 -6.15
C GLU A 149 -16.15 -9.56 -4.96
N GLY A 150 -16.30 -8.93 -3.79
CA GLY A 150 -17.08 -9.43 -2.64
C GLY A 150 -16.67 -10.81 -2.14
N SER A 151 -15.50 -11.30 -2.55
CA SER A 151 -15.11 -12.70 -2.46
C SER A 151 -14.21 -12.98 -1.27
N ALA A 152 -13.67 -11.94 -0.63
CA ALA A 152 -12.80 -12.10 0.51
C ALA A 152 -13.62 -12.36 1.78
N MET A 153 -13.81 -13.63 2.14
CA MET A 153 -14.25 -13.98 3.50
C MET A 153 -13.12 -13.85 4.53
N VAL A 154 -11.88 -13.85 4.06
CA VAL A 154 -10.66 -13.85 4.87
C VAL A 154 -9.67 -12.80 4.34
N ALA A 155 -8.84 -12.25 5.24
CA ALA A 155 -7.77 -11.36 4.82
C ALA A 155 -6.76 -12.12 3.95
N SER A 156 -6.54 -11.65 2.72
CA SER A 156 -5.57 -12.23 1.80
C SER A 156 -4.21 -11.53 1.92
N GLN A 157 -3.17 -12.12 1.34
CA GLN A 157 -1.84 -11.51 1.27
C GLN A 157 -1.88 -10.13 0.59
N LEU A 158 -2.73 -9.95 -0.42
CA LEU A 158 -2.96 -8.66 -1.10
C LEU A 158 -3.40 -7.58 -0.10
N HIS A 159 -4.30 -7.92 0.84
CA HIS A 159 -4.79 -6.97 1.84
C HIS A 159 -3.69 -6.56 2.82
N VAL A 160 -2.98 -7.54 3.37
CA VAL A 160 -1.93 -7.31 4.37
C VAL A 160 -0.75 -6.54 3.76
N ALA A 161 -0.25 -6.99 2.60
CA ALA A 161 0.85 -6.33 1.91
C ALA A 161 0.45 -4.92 1.43
N GLY A 162 -0.78 -4.76 0.92
CA GLY A 162 -1.27 -3.45 0.47
C GLY A 162 -1.37 -2.44 1.60
N LEU A 163 -1.91 -2.83 2.75
CA LEU A 163 -1.98 -1.95 3.91
C LEU A 163 -0.59 -1.63 4.49
N ARG A 164 0.34 -2.61 4.52
CA ARG A 164 1.73 -2.35 4.92
C ARG A 164 2.42 -1.34 4.00
N ALA A 165 2.32 -1.56 2.69
CA ALA A 165 2.88 -0.66 1.70
C ALA A 165 2.34 0.78 1.86
N LEU A 166 1.01 0.92 1.95
CA LEU A 166 0.37 2.22 2.16
C LEU A 166 0.76 2.87 3.49
N THR A 167 0.92 2.07 4.55
CA THR A 167 1.43 2.55 5.85
C THR A 167 2.83 3.13 5.71
N GLN A 168 3.74 2.43 5.02
CA GLN A 168 5.11 2.92 4.82
C GLN A 168 5.12 4.22 4.01
N LEU A 169 4.32 4.28 2.94
CA LEU A 169 4.19 5.48 2.11
C LEU A 169 3.64 6.67 2.92
N ALA A 170 2.60 6.46 3.72
CA ALA A 170 2.01 7.48 4.60
C ALA A 170 2.98 7.94 5.69
N ARG A 171 3.76 7.01 6.25
CA ARG A 171 4.77 7.32 7.28
C ARG A 171 5.87 8.23 6.76
N LEU A 172 6.28 8.02 5.52
CA LEU A 172 7.45 8.67 4.94
C LEU A 172 7.08 9.94 4.16
N SER A 173 5.81 10.12 3.79
CA SER A 173 5.33 11.30 3.07
C SER A 173 3.95 11.76 3.56
N LYS A 174 3.89 12.98 4.09
CA LYS A 174 2.63 13.63 4.50
C LYS A 174 1.65 13.77 3.34
N ASP A 175 2.13 14.13 2.16
CA ASP A 175 1.31 14.26 0.95
C ASP A 175 0.65 12.93 0.57
N GLN A 176 1.37 11.80 0.75
CA GLN A 176 0.78 10.48 0.53
C GLN A 176 -0.21 10.09 1.61
N ALA A 177 0.08 10.40 2.88
CA ALA A 177 -0.88 10.19 3.97
C ALA A 177 -2.20 10.94 3.71
N GLU A 178 -2.11 12.20 3.27
CA GLU A 178 -3.28 13.02 2.91
C GLU A 178 -4.01 12.46 1.69
N ARG A 179 -3.28 12.04 0.64
CA ARG A 179 -3.88 11.39 -0.55
C ARG A 179 -4.67 10.14 -0.16
N ILE A 180 -4.08 9.27 0.67
CA ILE A 180 -4.74 8.06 1.16
C ILE A 180 -5.99 8.42 1.97
N LEU A 181 -5.89 9.42 2.85
CA LEU A 181 -7.00 9.87 3.69
C LEU A 181 -8.16 10.47 2.89
N LEU A 182 -7.87 11.22 1.82
CA LEU A 182 -8.87 11.84 0.94
C LEU A 182 -9.54 10.85 -0.01
N SER A 183 -8.92 9.68 -0.21
CA SER A 183 -9.48 8.56 -0.97
C SER A 183 -10.32 7.61 -0.07
N ASN A 184 -10.56 6.37 -0.50
CA ASN A 184 -11.25 5.36 0.30
C ASN A 184 -10.32 4.62 1.31
N GLY A 185 -9.10 5.11 1.54
CA GLY A 185 -8.12 4.52 2.45
C GLY A 185 -8.69 4.12 3.82
N PRO A 186 -9.35 5.03 4.57
CA PRO A 186 -9.98 4.71 5.85
C PRO A 186 -10.93 3.50 5.80
N SER A 187 -11.82 3.47 4.81
CA SER A 187 -12.81 2.38 4.65
C SER A 187 -12.13 1.05 4.35
N ILE A 188 -11.05 1.04 3.54
CA ILE A 188 -10.26 -0.16 3.27
C ILE A 188 -9.69 -0.75 4.58
N GLY A 189 -9.10 0.09 5.43
CA GLY A 189 -8.54 -0.35 6.71
C GLY A 189 -9.60 -0.96 7.63
N VAL A 190 -10.78 -0.33 7.68
CA VAL A 190 -11.95 -0.83 8.44
C VAL A 190 -12.46 -2.15 7.89
N GLU A 191 -12.60 -2.26 6.57
CA GLU A 191 -13.16 -3.46 5.94
C GLU A 191 -12.26 -4.69 6.16
N VAL A 192 -10.93 -4.52 6.06
CA VAL A 192 -9.99 -5.62 6.36
C VAL A 192 -10.12 -6.11 7.81
N MET A 193 -10.42 -5.25 8.78
CA MET A 193 -10.67 -5.66 10.18
C MET A 193 -12.00 -6.41 10.36
N ARG A 194 -12.97 -6.20 9.47
CA ARG A 194 -14.30 -6.80 9.53
C ARG A 194 -14.41 -8.16 8.84
N LEU A 195 -13.41 -8.56 8.06
CA LEU A 195 -13.37 -9.87 7.41
C LEU A 195 -13.51 -10.99 8.45
N ALA A 196 -14.36 -11.98 8.13
CA ALA A 196 -14.79 -13.03 9.07
C ALA A 196 -13.67 -13.99 9.49
N GLY A 197 -12.62 -14.14 8.66
CA GLY A 197 -11.44 -14.98 8.94
C GLY A 197 -10.44 -14.36 9.91
N TYR A 198 -10.88 -13.95 11.09
CA TYR A 198 -10.16 -13.19 12.12
C TYR A 198 -8.66 -13.50 12.24
N HIS A 199 -7.83 -12.67 11.61
CA HIS A 199 -6.37 -12.79 11.68
C HIS A 199 -5.79 -11.59 12.44
N GLU A 200 -5.11 -11.88 13.57
CA GLU A 200 -4.53 -10.85 14.44
C GLU A 200 -3.53 -9.95 13.69
N GLU A 201 -2.74 -10.54 12.78
CA GLU A 201 -1.79 -9.79 11.94
C GLU A 201 -2.50 -8.78 11.04
N ALA A 202 -3.59 -9.19 10.37
CA ALA A 202 -4.34 -8.30 9.47
C ALA A 202 -4.99 -7.17 10.26
N THR A 203 -5.54 -7.49 11.44
CA THR A 203 -6.10 -6.50 12.36
C THR A 203 -5.03 -5.51 12.84
N SER A 204 -3.86 -6.01 13.25
CA SER A 204 -2.74 -5.19 13.69
C SER A 204 -2.24 -4.26 12.59
N VAL A 205 -2.09 -4.79 11.37
CA VAL A 205 -1.68 -4.00 10.19
C VAL A 205 -2.71 -2.93 9.86
N SER A 206 -4.01 -3.25 9.88
CA SER A 206 -5.08 -2.27 9.67
C SER A 206 -5.09 -1.16 10.71
N LEU A 207 -4.93 -1.50 11.99
CA LEU A 207 -4.89 -0.51 13.07
C LEU A 207 -3.69 0.43 12.92
N VAL A 208 -2.49 -0.11 12.64
CA VAL A 208 -1.28 0.70 12.42
C VAL A 208 -1.46 1.61 11.21
N PHE A 209 -2.02 1.09 10.12
CA PHE A 209 -2.36 1.85 8.93
C PHE A 209 -3.27 3.04 9.24
N LEU A 210 -4.39 2.81 9.96
CA LEU A 210 -5.34 3.85 10.34
C LEU A 210 -4.71 4.92 11.25
N VAL A 211 -3.86 4.52 12.19
CA VAL A 211 -3.09 5.48 13.02
C VAL A 211 -2.17 6.31 12.13
N GLN A 212 -1.49 5.70 11.17
CA GLN A 212 -0.49 6.40 10.35
C GLN A 212 -1.10 7.48 9.45
N ILE A 213 -2.31 7.26 8.93
CA ILE A 213 -3.03 8.26 8.13
C ILE A 213 -3.81 9.28 8.97
N SER A 214 -3.83 9.12 10.29
CA SER A 214 -4.60 9.99 11.19
C SER A 214 -3.98 11.37 11.46
N GLY A 215 -2.72 11.58 11.06
CA GLY A 215 -2.01 12.85 11.29
C GLY A 215 -2.39 14.00 10.35
N GLY A 216 -3.26 13.77 9.35
CA GLY A 216 -3.66 14.77 8.36
C GLY A 216 -4.74 15.74 8.83
N ALA A 217 -4.88 16.87 8.13
CA ALA A 217 -6.04 17.75 8.30
C ALA A 217 -7.33 16.99 7.99
N PHE A 218 -8.39 17.22 8.77
CA PHE A 218 -9.69 16.54 8.63
C PHE A 218 -9.68 15.01 8.82
N ALA A 219 -8.59 14.43 9.31
CA ALA A 219 -8.49 12.99 9.50
C ALA A 219 -9.57 12.43 10.42
N HIS A 220 -9.90 13.13 11.51
CA HIS A 220 -10.95 12.70 12.45
C HIS A 220 -12.29 12.48 11.74
N ASN A 221 -12.72 13.40 10.87
CA ASN A 221 -14.01 13.30 10.17
C ASN A 221 -14.02 12.12 9.19
N ARG A 222 -12.92 11.93 8.46
CA ARG A 222 -12.79 10.83 7.49
C ARG A 222 -12.74 9.46 8.17
N LEU A 223 -11.94 9.32 9.22
CA LEU A 223 -11.84 8.08 10.00
C LEU A 223 -13.16 7.73 10.68
N LYS A 224 -13.82 8.72 11.29
CA LYS A 224 -15.13 8.53 11.92
C LYS A 224 -16.22 8.19 10.92
N ALA A 225 -16.25 8.85 9.76
CA ALA A 225 -17.20 8.54 8.69
C ALA A 225 -17.04 7.10 8.15
N ALA A 226 -15.81 6.58 8.14
CA ALA A 226 -15.52 5.19 7.78
C ALA A 226 -15.87 4.18 8.90
N GLY A 227 -16.20 4.64 10.11
CA GLY A 227 -16.49 3.78 11.27
C GLY A 227 -15.24 3.18 11.92
N ALA A 228 -14.09 3.86 11.80
CA ALA A 228 -12.80 3.36 12.33
C ALA A 228 -12.79 3.21 13.86
N ASP A 229 -13.49 4.07 14.59
CA ASP A 229 -13.59 3.99 16.05
C ASP A 229 -14.37 2.75 16.51
N VAL A 230 -15.48 2.45 15.84
CA VAL A 230 -16.29 1.25 16.13
C VAL A 230 -15.47 0.00 15.83
N ALA A 231 -14.88 -0.09 14.64
CA ALA A 231 -14.08 -1.25 14.24
C ALA A 231 -12.85 -1.45 15.14
N ALA A 232 -12.20 -0.37 15.61
CA ALA A 232 -11.10 -0.46 16.56
C ALA A 232 -11.54 -1.01 17.93
N LYS A 233 -12.70 -0.58 18.45
CA LYS A 233 -13.25 -1.12 19.71
C LYS A 233 -13.63 -2.60 19.57
N GLU A 234 -14.20 -2.98 18.44
CA GLU A 234 -14.49 -4.38 18.11
C GLU A 234 -13.20 -5.21 18.05
N ALA A 235 -12.15 -4.71 17.39
CA ALA A 235 -10.85 -5.36 17.33
C ALA A 235 -10.23 -5.54 18.73
N ALA A 236 -10.28 -4.52 19.58
CA ALA A 236 -9.82 -4.59 20.96
C ALA A 236 -10.60 -5.64 21.77
N THR A 237 -11.92 -5.69 21.61
CA THR A 237 -12.76 -6.70 22.27
C THR A 237 -12.45 -8.11 21.78
N ARG A 238 -12.15 -8.25 20.49
CA ARG A 238 -11.83 -9.52 19.84
C ARG A 238 -10.46 -10.09 20.24
N PHE A 239 -9.46 -9.23 20.45
CA PHE A 239 -8.10 -9.62 20.80
C PHE A 239 -7.66 -9.07 22.18
N PRO A 240 -8.31 -9.48 23.28
CA PRO A 240 -8.08 -8.90 24.61
C PRO A 240 -6.68 -9.17 25.18
N ARG A 241 -5.99 -10.20 24.69
CA ARG A 241 -4.63 -10.58 25.13
C ARG A 241 -3.52 -9.92 24.31
N SER A 242 -3.86 -9.28 23.20
CA SER A 242 -2.87 -8.66 22.32
C SER A 242 -2.67 -7.20 22.71
N GLN A 243 -1.65 -6.93 23.53
CA GLN A 243 -1.35 -5.55 23.97
C GLN A 243 -1.13 -4.60 22.78
N ALA A 244 -0.49 -5.09 21.71
CA ALA A 244 -0.28 -4.31 20.50
C ALA A 244 -1.60 -3.88 19.84
N VAL A 245 -2.59 -4.79 19.77
CA VAL A 245 -3.94 -4.46 19.27
C VAL A 245 -4.64 -3.50 20.22
N GLN A 246 -4.59 -3.71 21.54
CA GLN A 246 -5.22 -2.81 22.52
C GLN A 246 -4.70 -1.38 22.40
N ASP A 247 -3.38 -1.22 22.44
CA ASP A 247 -2.72 0.09 22.40
C ASP A 247 -2.98 0.82 21.08
N THR A 248 -2.95 0.08 19.97
CA THR A 248 -3.14 0.68 18.65
C THR A 248 -4.61 1.01 18.40
N ALA A 249 -5.54 0.17 18.85
CA ALA A 249 -6.98 0.45 18.81
C ALA A 249 -7.33 1.71 19.62
N ALA A 250 -6.76 1.86 20.82
CA ALA A 250 -6.95 3.06 21.64
C ALA A 250 -6.50 4.33 20.90
N LYS A 251 -5.37 4.28 20.17
CA LYS A 251 -4.89 5.40 19.35
C LYS A 251 -5.85 5.74 18.20
N VAL A 252 -6.43 4.75 17.52
CA VAL A 252 -7.44 4.98 16.48
C VAL A 252 -8.68 5.64 17.07
N VAL A 253 -9.17 5.15 18.21
CA VAL A 253 -10.35 5.73 18.90
C VAL A 253 -10.09 7.18 19.32
N ALA A 254 -8.89 7.48 19.83
CA ALA A 254 -8.48 8.83 20.17
C ALA A 254 -8.47 9.74 18.93
N ALA A 255 -7.87 9.28 17.82
CA ALA A 255 -7.83 10.02 16.57
C ALA A 255 -9.22 10.34 15.98
N CYS A 256 -10.22 9.49 16.22
CA CYS A 256 -11.61 9.73 15.84
C CYS A 256 -12.36 10.68 16.79
N SER A 257 -11.86 10.86 18.02
CA SER A 257 -12.47 11.68 19.07
C SER A 257 -11.88 13.08 19.15
N ASP A 258 -10.66 13.27 18.66
CA ASP A 258 -9.94 14.54 18.62
C ASP A 258 -10.60 15.53 17.65
N LEU A 259 -11.73 16.10 18.07
CA LEU A 259 -12.05 17.50 17.80
C LEU A 259 -11.04 18.32 18.61
N LYS A 260 -9.80 18.40 18.11
CA LYS A 260 -9.02 19.60 18.40
C LYS A 260 -9.82 20.74 17.79
N VAL A 261 -10.69 21.32 18.62
CA VAL A 261 -11.14 22.69 18.52
C VAL A 261 -9.85 23.50 18.50
N THR A 262 -9.24 23.62 17.33
CA THR A 262 -8.23 24.63 17.07
C THR A 262 -8.98 25.94 17.03
N GLY A 263 -9.47 26.36 18.20
CA GLY A 263 -9.70 27.75 18.51
C GLY A 263 -8.35 28.41 18.39
N ARG A 264 -8.08 28.96 17.21
CA ARG A 264 -7.11 30.05 17.09
C ARG A 264 -7.67 31.17 17.95
N ALA A 265 -7.03 31.37 19.11
CA ALA A 265 -6.95 32.68 19.74
C ALA A 265 -6.15 33.63 18.82
#